data_AF-B9A5A2-F1
#
_entry.id   AF-B9A5A2-F1
#
_cell.length_a   1.000
_cell.length_b   1.000
_cell.length_c   1.000
_cell.angle_alpha   90.00
_cell.angle_beta   90.00
_cell.angle_gamma   90.00
#
_symmetry.space_group_name_H-M   'P 1'
#
loop_
_entity.id
_entity.type
_entity.pdbx_description
1 polymer ?
#
loop_
_entity_poly.entity_id
_entity_poly.type
_entity_poly.pdbx_seq_one_letter_code
_entity_poly.pdbx_strand_id
1 'polypeptide(L)'
;MSFPCLDKLQEKTDLLSNQHNPFDDTDIKTNELPEPVYARVQSGFKVFKSTEPLFLDYGGYLPEFEVAYEHWGTLNDDKTNAILLHTGLSASSHAKSQIENEKPGWWEDFIGPDKPLDTNKFFVVCTNVVGGCYGSTGPSSVDPANGERYATSFPILSISDMVRAQERLMREEFGVMNLYASVGSSMGGMQSLAYAHEFPDRVNRVVSISGCARSHPYSIAMRHTQRQVLMSDPNWKRGYYYDSVPPHVGMKLAREIATVTYRSGPEWEIRFGRERAKPTSGPALCPDFLVETYLDHQGNKFSLEYDPNSLLYVSKAMDLFDLGHSNRS
;
A
#
# COMPACT_ATOMS: atom_id res chain seq x y z
N MET A 1 -9.55 -20.22 -32.74
CA MET A 1 -8.51 -20.26 -31.68
C MET A 1 -9.22 -20.16 -30.35
N SER A 2 -8.77 -20.89 -29.33
CA SER A 2 -9.30 -20.80 -27.96
C SER A 2 -8.43 -19.84 -27.15
N PHE A 3 -9.02 -19.10 -26.22
CA PHE A 3 -8.32 -18.15 -25.35
C PHE A 3 -8.60 -18.45 -23.86
N PRO A 4 -8.10 -19.58 -23.31
CA PRO A 4 -8.45 -20.01 -21.96
C PRO A 4 -8.12 -19.00 -20.84
N CYS A 5 -7.16 -18.11 -21.07
CA CYS A 5 -6.83 -17.03 -20.15
C CYS A 5 -7.91 -15.94 -20.09
N LEU A 6 -8.55 -15.63 -21.24
CA LEU A 6 -9.68 -14.70 -21.29
C LEU A 6 -10.94 -15.37 -20.73
N ASP A 7 -11.15 -16.65 -21.03
CA ASP A 7 -12.26 -17.43 -20.49
C ASP A 7 -12.23 -17.45 -18.94
N LYS A 8 -11.06 -17.74 -18.34
CA LYS A 8 -10.87 -17.66 -16.88
C LYS A 8 -11.14 -16.28 -16.28
N LEU A 9 -10.79 -15.22 -17.02
CA LEU A 9 -11.01 -13.84 -16.57
C LEU A 9 -12.50 -13.48 -16.59
N GLN A 10 -13.23 -13.96 -17.61
CA GLN A 10 -14.68 -13.83 -17.69
C GLN A 10 -15.35 -14.63 -16.59
N GLU A 11 -14.96 -15.89 -16.36
CA GLU A 11 -15.46 -16.72 -15.26
C GLU A 11 -15.30 -16.00 -13.91
N LYS A 12 -14.15 -15.38 -13.65
CA LYS A 12 -13.93 -14.58 -12.45
C LYS A 12 -14.87 -13.37 -12.38
N THR A 13 -15.08 -12.67 -13.49
CA THR A 13 -16.03 -11.54 -13.58
C THR A 13 -17.45 -11.99 -13.26
N ASP A 14 -17.88 -13.12 -13.82
CA ASP A 14 -19.20 -13.70 -13.58
C ASP A 14 -19.36 -14.13 -12.12
N LEU A 15 -18.33 -14.74 -11.52
CA LEU A 15 -18.32 -15.06 -10.08
C LEU A 15 -18.49 -13.83 -9.20
N LEU A 16 -17.72 -12.76 -9.47
CA LEU A 16 -17.80 -11.51 -8.72
C LEU A 16 -19.15 -10.80 -8.89
N SER A 17 -19.78 -10.93 -10.07
CA SER A 17 -21.10 -10.34 -10.34
C SER A 17 -22.22 -10.98 -9.50
N ASN A 18 -22.03 -12.22 -9.08
CA ASN A 18 -22.98 -12.97 -8.25
C ASN A 18 -22.73 -12.80 -6.74
N GLN A 19 -21.66 -12.12 -6.34
CA GLN A 19 -21.35 -11.84 -4.93
C GLN A 19 -21.93 -10.48 -4.52
N HIS A 20 -22.57 -10.43 -3.34
CA HIS A 20 -23.13 -9.19 -2.79
C HIS A 20 -22.05 -8.21 -2.30
N ASN A 21 -20.88 -8.73 -1.90
CA ASN A 21 -19.71 -7.91 -1.58
C ASN A 21 -18.44 -8.64 -2.07
N PRO A 22 -17.90 -8.30 -3.26
CA PRO A 22 -16.70 -8.95 -3.80
C PRO A 22 -15.45 -8.70 -2.96
N PHE A 23 -15.54 -7.80 -1.99
CA PHE A 23 -14.51 -7.45 -1.03
C PHE A 23 -14.74 -8.07 0.36
N ASP A 24 -15.58 -9.07 0.59
CA ASP A 24 -15.68 -9.68 1.94
C ASP A 24 -15.05 -11.08 2.06
N ASP A 25 -14.71 -11.76 0.96
CA ASP A 25 -14.39 -13.19 1.03
C ASP A 25 -13.25 -13.62 0.08
N THR A 26 -12.01 -13.28 0.45
CA THR A 26 -10.82 -13.67 -0.34
C THR A 26 -9.65 -14.12 0.54
N ASP A 27 -9.88 -15.05 1.47
CA ASP A 27 -8.77 -15.77 2.13
C ASP A 27 -8.28 -16.91 1.19
N ILE A 28 -7.73 -16.53 0.02
CA ILE A 28 -7.14 -17.50 -0.91
C ILE A 28 -5.72 -17.83 -0.42
N LYS A 29 -5.61 -18.91 0.37
CA LYS A 29 -4.32 -19.50 0.74
C LYS A 29 -3.59 -19.96 -0.54
N THR A 30 -2.40 -19.42 -0.77
CA THR A 30 -1.48 -19.88 -1.82
C THR A 30 -0.09 -20.10 -1.22
N ASN A 31 0.49 -21.25 -1.54
CA ASN A 31 1.77 -21.70 -1.00
C ASN A 31 2.96 -20.81 -1.43
N GLU A 32 3.94 -20.84 -0.55
CA GLU A 32 5.14 -20.01 -0.38
C GLU A 32 6.00 -19.71 -1.62
N LEU A 33 6.33 -18.42 -1.75
CA LEU A 33 7.54 -17.85 -2.37
C LEU A 33 8.09 -16.79 -1.40
N PRO A 34 9.38 -16.38 -1.45
CA PRO A 34 10.00 -15.50 -0.47
C PRO A 34 9.61 -14.03 -0.67
N GLU A 35 8.33 -13.77 -0.93
CA GLU A 35 7.79 -12.43 -1.13
C GLU A 35 7.17 -11.93 0.18
N PRO A 36 7.29 -10.62 0.46
CA PRO A 36 6.57 -10.04 1.58
C PRO A 36 5.07 -10.31 1.41
N VAL A 37 4.47 -10.86 2.46
CA VAL A 37 3.04 -11.19 2.48
C VAL A 37 2.27 -9.90 2.70
N TYR A 38 1.76 -9.30 1.62
CA TYR A 38 0.80 -8.22 1.69
C TYR A 38 -0.59 -8.81 1.92
N ALA A 39 -0.82 -9.30 3.14
CA ALA A 39 -2.13 -9.81 3.50
C ALA A 39 -3.17 -8.68 3.45
N ARG A 40 -4.38 -9.02 3.04
CA ARG A 40 -5.52 -8.12 3.19
C ARG A 40 -5.87 -8.00 4.67
N VAL A 41 -5.44 -6.91 5.30
CA VAL A 41 -5.67 -6.70 6.73
C VAL A 41 -6.98 -5.95 6.93
N GLN A 42 -7.96 -6.62 7.54
CA GLN A 42 -9.28 -6.07 7.86
C GLN A 42 -9.53 -5.92 9.36
N SER A 43 -8.70 -6.54 10.20
CA SER A 43 -8.81 -6.54 11.66
C SER A 43 -7.44 -6.74 12.29
N GLY A 44 -7.37 -6.65 13.63
CA GLY A 44 -6.12 -6.81 14.38
C GLY A 44 -5.27 -5.54 14.48
N PHE A 45 -5.73 -4.42 13.92
CA PHE A 45 -5.17 -3.08 14.13
C PHE A 45 -6.06 -2.26 15.06
N LYS A 46 -5.47 -1.20 15.63
CA LYS A 46 -6.16 -0.14 16.37
C LYS A 46 -6.44 1.03 15.44
N VAL A 47 -7.39 1.89 15.81
CA VAL A 47 -7.75 3.08 15.05
C VAL A 47 -7.65 4.29 15.94
N PHE A 48 -6.84 5.26 15.52
CA PHE A 48 -6.85 6.62 16.07
C PHE A 48 -7.85 7.46 15.26
N LYS A 49 -8.78 8.13 15.93
CA LYS A 49 -9.75 9.03 15.29
C LYS A 49 -9.45 10.48 15.66
N SER A 50 -9.24 11.32 14.64
CA SER A 50 -9.12 12.77 14.78
C SER A 50 -10.41 13.43 14.31
N THR A 51 -11.07 14.17 15.21
CA THR A 51 -12.20 15.06 14.86
C THR A 51 -11.74 16.45 14.43
N GLU A 52 -10.44 16.73 14.50
CA GLU A 52 -9.87 17.95 13.96
C GLU A 52 -9.59 17.79 12.46
N PRO A 53 -9.89 18.81 11.62
CA PRO A 53 -9.63 18.75 10.20
C PRO A 53 -8.16 18.51 9.86
N LEU A 54 -7.94 17.79 8.75
CA LEU A 54 -6.66 17.70 8.06
C LEU A 54 -6.76 18.46 6.74
N PHE A 55 -6.14 19.63 6.68
CA PHE A 55 -6.02 20.41 5.44
C PHE A 55 -4.94 19.81 4.54
N LEU A 56 -5.22 19.74 3.24
CA LEU A 56 -4.39 19.02 2.28
C LEU A 56 -3.69 19.95 1.31
N ASP A 57 -2.48 19.59 0.89
CA ASP A 57 -1.60 20.50 0.14
C ASP A 57 -2.16 20.87 -1.24
N TYR A 58 -2.90 19.97 -1.87
CA TYR A 58 -3.51 20.19 -3.19
C TYR A 58 -4.95 20.70 -3.11
N GLY A 59 -5.37 21.19 -1.94
CA GLY A 59 -6.69 21.72 -1.68
C GLY A 59 -7.68 20.67 -1.16
N GLY A 60 -8.77 21.17 -0.57
CA GLY A 60 -9.69 20.35 0.21
C GLY A 60 -9.16 20.05 1.60
N TYR A 61 -9.96 19.28 2.35
CA TYR A 61 -9.62 18.83 3.70
C TYR A 61 -10.43 17.58 4.03
N LEU A 62 -9.95 16.80 4.99
CA LEU A 62 -10.74 15.76 5.66
C LEU A 62 -11.30 16.37 6.96
N PRO A 63 -12.63 16.48 7.13
CA PRO A 63 -13.23 17.10 8.33
C PRO A 63 -12.94 16.29 9.59
N GLU A 64 -12.99 14.97 9.46
CA GLU A 64 -12.49 13.99 10.41
C GLU A 64 -11.75 12.91 9.64
N PHE A 65 -10.79 12.25 10.30
CA PHE A 65 -10.06 11.14 9.70
C PHE A 65 -9.62 10.13 10.75
N GLU A 66 -9.35 8.93 10.27
CA GLU A 66 -8.90 7.78 11.02
C GLU A 66 -7.55 7.32 10.50
N VAL A 67 -6.67 6.92 11.42
CA VAL A 67 -5.39 6.28 11.11
C VAL A 67 -5.37 4.92 11.80
N ALA A 68 -5.39 3.86 10.99
CA ALA A 68 -5.19 2.51 11.47
C ALA A 68 -3.71 2.28 11.77
N TYR A 69 -3.42 1.67 12.92
CA TYR A 69 -2.07 1.47 13.39
C TYR A 69 -1.92 0.19 14.22
N GLU A 70 -0.69 -0.30 14.28
CA GLU A 70 -0.24 -1.37 15.16
C GLU A 70 1.06 -0.95 15.83
N HIS A 71 1.39 -1.56 16.97
CA HIS A 71 2.64 -1.27 17.67
C HIS A 71 3.23 -2.50 18.34
N TRP A 72 4.55 -2.46 18.54
CA TRP A 72 5.31 -3.53 19.20
C TRP A 72 6.36 -2.93 20.14
N GLY A 73 6.65 -3.64 21.23
CA GLY A 73 7.54 -3.17 22.29
C GLY A 73 6.81 -2.32 23.33
N THR A 74 7.56 -1.59 24.15
CA THR A 74 7.01 -0.78 25.25
C THR A 74 7.54 0.63 25.20
N LEU A 75 6.63 1.61 25.19
CA LEU A 75 6.97 3.03 25.28
C LEU A 75 7.50 3.33 26.69
N ASN A 76 8.68 3.96 26.78
CA ASN A 76 9.26 4.33 28.07
C ASN A 76 8.61 5.58 28.67
N ASP A 77 8.80 5.80 29.98
CA ASP A 77 8.15 6.88 30.75
C ASP A 77 8.41 8.28 30.18
N ASP A 78 9.62 8.52 29.66
CA ASP A 78 10.02 9.79 29.05
C ASP A 78 9.69 9.88 27.54
N LYS A 79 9.13 8.81 26.97
CA LYS A 79 8.65 8.71 25.59
C LYS A 79 9.73 8.96 24.53
N THR A 80 10.98 8.66 24.85
CA THR A 80 12.15 8.90 23.98
C THR A 80 12.52 7.72 23.07
N ASN A 81 11.88 6.55 23.22
CA ASN A 81 12.22 5.33 22.47
C ASN A 81 11.24 4.99 21.33
N ALA A 82 10.38 5.92 20.91
CA ALA A 82 9.37 5.69 19.89
C ALA A 82 9.95 5.73 18.45
N ILE A 83 9.70 4.69 17.66
CA ILE A 83 10.01 4.62 16.23
C ILE A 83 8.70 4.63 15.44
N LEU A 84 8.57 5.57 14.51
CA LEU A 84 7.48 5.55 13.53
C LEU A 84 7.95 4.83 12.27
N LEU A 85 7.26 3.74 11.93
CA LEU A 85 7.48 2.91 10.77
C LEU A 85 6.47 3.25 9.66
N HIS A 86 7.00 3.69 8.52
CA HIS A 86 6.23 4.06 7.33
C HIS A 86 6.18 2.92 6.32
N THR A 87 4.98 2.67 5.78
CA THR A 87 4.73 1.56 4.86
C THR A 87 5.08 1.90 3.41
N GLY A 88 5.36 0.86 2.61
CA GLY A 88 5.32 0.95 1.15
C GLY A 88 3.88 1.10 0.63
N LEU A 89 3.72 1.39 -0.65
CA LEU A 89 2.41 1.65 -1.28
C LEU A 89 1.35 0.57 -0.97
N SER A 90 1.71 -0.71 -1.03
CA SER A 90 0.78 -1.82 -0.88
C SER A 90 0.67 -2.38 0.54
N ALA A 91 1.44 -1.86 1.50
CA ALA A 91 1.51 -2.42 2.86
C ALA A 91 0.48 -1.79 3.80
N SER A 92 -0.09 -2.62 4.67
CA SER A 92 -0.93 -2.21 5.81
C SER A 92 -0.07 -1.86 7.04
N SER A 93 -0.73 -1.50 8.15
CA SER A 93 -0.09 -1.35 9.46
C SER A 93 0.59 -2.63 9.96
N HIS A 94 0.19 -3.80 9.45
CA HIS A 94 0.60 -5.11 9.95
C HIS A 94 2.01 -5.50 9.51
N ALA A 95 3.02 -4.90 10.15
CA ALA A 95 4.41 -5.16 9.86
C ALA A 95 4.95 -6.43 10.54
N LYS A 96 4.31 -6.90 11.62
CA LYS A 96 4.75 -8.05 12.43
C LYS A 96 3.57 -8.75 13.10
N SER A 97 3.61 -10.08 13.18
CA SER A 97 2.61 -10.90 13.88
C SER A 97 2.50 -10.54 15.37
N GLN A 98 1.28 -10.52 15.89
CA GLN A 98 0.92 -10.23 17.29
C GLN A 98 -0.31 -11.05 17.74
N ILE A 99 -0.71 -10.93 19.01
CA ILE A 99 -1.79 -11.75 19.58
C ILE A 99 -3.12 -11.53 18.84
N GLU A 100 -3.40 -10.30 18.45
CA GLU A 100 -4.64 -9.92 17.75
C GLU A 100 -4.62 -10.28 16.26
N ASN A 101 -3.43 -10.57 15.70
CA ASN A 101 -3.25 -11.03 14.32
C ASN A 101 -1.95 -11.84 14.20
N GLU A 102 -2.07 -13.17 14.26
CA GLU A 102 -0.94 -14.10 14.23
C GLU A 102 -0.37 -14.33 12.83
N LYS A 103 -1.00 -13.81 11.77
CA LYS A 103 -0.46 -13.91 10.40
C LYS A 103 0.91 -13.20 10.35
N PRO A 104 1.89 -13.69 9.57
CA PRO A 104 3.15 -12.97 9.39
C PRO A 104 2.92 -11.60 8.75
N GLY A 105 3.56 -10.58 9.31
CA GLY A 105 3.52 -9.22 8.78
C GLY A 105 4.49 -9.00 7.62
N TRP A 106 4.34 -7.89 6.90
CA TRP A 106 5.16 -7.60 5.71
C TRP A 106 6.63 -7.34 6.01
N TRP A 107 7.00 -7.11 7.29
CA TRP A 107 8.38 -6.95 7.74
C TRP A 107 8.73 -7.85 8.94
N GLU A 108 8.12 -9.03 9.00
CA GLU A 108 8.15 -9.99 10.12
C GLU A 108 9.57 -10.22 10.70
N ASP A 109 10.56 -10.43 9.82
CA ASP A 109 11.92 -10.76 10.24
C ASP A 109 12.74 -9.57 10.75
N PHE A 110 12.27 -8.34 10.52
CA PHE A 110 12.97 -7.13 10.93
C PHE A 110 12.53 -6.61 12.28
N ILE A 111 11.35 -7.02 12.78
CA ILE A 111 10.75 -6.50 14.00
C ILE A 111 10.67 -7.60 15.06
N GLY A 112 11.15 -7.32 16.27
CA GLY A 112 11.06 -8.22 17.42
C GLY A 112 12.29 -8.19 18.32
N PRO A 113 12.34 -9.04 19.36
CA PRO A 113 13.49 -9.14 20.26
C PRO A 113 14.78 -9.42 19.49
N ASP A 114 15.82 -8.61 19.72
CA ASP A 114 17.16 -8.74 19.13
C ASP A 114 17.22 -8.66 17.59
N LYS A 115 16.15 -8.14 16.95
CA LYS A 115 16.07 -7.87 15.51
C LYS A 115 16.48 -6.43 15.17
N PRO A 116 16.64 -6.05 13.88
CA PRO A 116 17.01 -4.68 13.49
C PRO A 116 16.12 -3.59 14.10
N LEU A 117 14.81 -3.82 14.16
CA LEU A 117 13.85 -3.02 14.94
C LEU A 117 13.57 -3.78 16.25
N ASP A 118 14.49 -3.62 17.21
CA ASP A 118 14.52 -4.35 18.46
C ASP A 118 13.43 -3.89 19.45
N THR A 119 12.40 -4.71 19.63
CA THR A 119 11.26 -4.41 20.50
C THR A 119 11.58 -4.52 22.00
N ASN A 120 12.76 -5.03 22.36
CA ASN A 120 13.25 -4.94 23.75
C ASN A 120 13.72 -3.52 24.09
N LYS A 121 14.01 -2.69 23.08
CA LYS A 121 14.58 -1.35 23.24
C LYS A 121 13.62 -0.25 22.80
N PHE A 122 12.88 -0.50 21.72
CA PHE A 122 12.09 0.51 21.04
C PHE A 122 10.59 0.19 21.08
N PHE A 123 9.80 1.25 21.11
CA PHE A 123 8.38 1.20 20.86
C PHE A 123 8.14 1.51 19.38
N VAL A 124 7.87 0.48 18.58
CA VAL A 124 7.71 0.60 17.12
C VAL A 124 6.23 0.74 16.80
N VAL A 125 5.85 1.81 16.11
CA VAL A 125 4.48 2.06 15.65
C VAL A 125 4.45 2.03 14.13
N CYS A 126 3.59 1.22 13.53
CA CYS A 126 3.38 1.17 12.07
C CYS A 126 1.95 1.58 11.75
N THR A 127 1.77 2.41 10.73
CA THR A 127 0.47 2.96 10.35
C THR A 127 0.10 2.54 8.93
N ASN A 128 -1.19 2.33 8.66
CA ASN A 128 -1.70 2.44 7.31
C ASN A 128 -1.88 3.94 6.99
N VAL A 129 -1.51 4.36 5.79
CA VAL A 129 -1.55 5.78 5.41
C VAL A 129 -2.99 6.27 5.20
N VAL A 130 -3.27 7.54 5.50
CA VAL A 130 -4.45 8.22 4.97
C VAL A 130 -4.39 8.16 3.43
N GLY A 131 -5.51 7.82 2.80
CA GLY A 131 -5.59 7.47 1.38
C GLY A 131 -5.36 5.99 1.07
N GLY A 132 -4.92 5.19 2.04
CA GLY A 132 -4.85 3.74 1.93
C GLY A 132 -6.20 3.05 2.14
N CYS A 133 -6.19 1.71 2.22
CA CYS A 133 -7.41 0.90 2.29
C CYS A 133 -7.43 -0.18 3.38
N TYR A 134 -6.51 -0.11 4.34
CA TYR A 134 -6.42 -1.05 5.47
C TYR A 134 -6.73 -0.35 6.78
N GLY A 135 -7.94 0.21 6.88
CA GLY A 135 -8.50 0.81 8.10
C GLY A 135 -8.41 2.33 8.20
N SER A 136 -7.34 2.96 7.69
CA SER A 136 -7.26 4.43 7.69
C SER A 136 -8.22 5.05 6.68
N THR A 137 -8.61 6.31 6.90
CA THR A 137 -9.49 7.05 5.99
C THR A 137 -8.88 7.13 4.59
N GLY A 138 -9.62 6.67 3.59
CA GLY A 138 -9.22 6.68 2.18
C GLY A 138 -10.43 6.71 1.24
N PRO A 139 -10.22 6.53 -0.08
CA PRO A 139 -11.31 6.54 -1.07
C PRO A 139 -12.45 5.56 -0.79
N SER A 140 -12.17 4.41 -0.15
CA SER A 140 -13.21 3.45 0.21
C SER A 140 -14.00 3.83 1.47
N SER A 141 -13.55 4.82 2.25
CA SER A 141 -14.21 5.26 3.47
C SER A 141 -15.49 6.05 3.16
N VAL A 142 -16.38 6.15 4.14
CA VAL A 142 -17.59 6.97 4.06
C VAL A 142 -17.23 8.44 4.23
N ASP A 143 -17.72 9.28 3.34
CA ASP A 143 -17.66 10.73 3.41
C ASP A 143 -18.73 11.22 4.42
N PRO A 144 -18.33 11.84 5.54
CA PRO A 144 -19.27 12.31 6.56
C PRO A 144 -20.17 13.45 6.04
N ALA A 145 -19.85 14.09 4.92
CA ALA A 145 -20.66 15.17 4.35
C ALA A 145 -21.97 14.68 3.72
N ASN A 146 -22.00 13.46 3.19
CA ASN A 146 -23.14 12.92 2.44
C ASN A 146 -23.52 11.47 2.80
N GLY A 147 -22.70 10.75 3.55
CA GLY A 147 -22.95 9.36 3.95
C GLY A 147 -22.62 8.33 2.87
N GLU A 148 -22.12 8.74 1.71
CA GLU A 148 -21.67 7.88 0.62
C GLU A 148 -20.17 7.60 0.74
N ARG A 149 -19.64 6.62 0.00
CA ARG A 149 -18.18 6.44 -0.08
C ARG A 149 -17.54 7.63 -0.81
N TYR A 150 -16.36 8.05 -0.36
CA TYR A 150 -15.61 9.10 -1.06
C TYR A 150 -15.37 8.76 -2.54
N ALA A 151 -14.93 7.54 -2.85
CA ALA A 151 -14.55 7.16 -4.20
C ALA A 151 -13.58 8.20 -4.82
N THR A 152 -13.92 8.76 -5.98
CA THR A 152 -13.13 9.82 -6.64
C THR A 152 -13.45 11.23 -6.14
N SER A 153 -14.37 11.42 -5.18
CA SER A 153 -14.50 12.69 -4.46
C SER A 153 -13.43 12.85 -3.38
N PHE A 154 -12.70 11.77 -3.04
CA PHE A 154 -11.58 11.84 -2.12
C PHE A 154 -10.57 12.90 -2.61
N PRO A 155 -10.05 13.77 -1.75
CA PRO A 155 -9.11 14.81 -2.15
C PRO A 155 -7.75 14.22 -2.55
N ILE A 156 -7.05 14.89 -3.47
CA ILE A 156 -5.70 14.49 -3.86
C ILE A 156 -4.75 14.71 -2.68
N LEU A 157 -3.99 13.67 -2.32
CA LEU A 157 -3.03 13.71 -1.23
C LEU A 157 -1.60 13.96 -1.70
N SER A 158 -0.82 14.58 -0.83
CA SER A 158 0.63 14.57 -0.83
C SER A 158 1.18 13.53 0.17
N ILE A 159 2.48 13.24 0.09
CA ILE A 159 3.17 12.45 1.11
C ILE A 159 3.20 13.22 2.45
N SER A 160 3.29 14.55 2.43
CA SER A 160 3.25 15.39 3.62
C SER A 160 1.90 15.31 4.34
N ASP A 161 0.78 15.21 3.61
CA ASP A 161 -0.55 14.97 4.19
C ASP A 161 -0.59 13.70 5.04
N MET A 162 -0.05 12.59 4.50
CA MET A 162 0.03 11.31 5.20
C MET A 162 0.84 11.44 6.50
N VAL A 163 1.96 12.15 6.41
CA VAL A 163 2.88 12.36 7.53
C VAL A 163 2.29 13.27 8.61
N ARG A 164 1.53 14.30 8.24
CA ARG A 164 0.80 15.14 9.20
C ARG A 164 -0.25 14.35 9.98
N ALA A 165 -0.95 13.43 9.32
CA ALA A 165 -1.88 12.52 10.00
C ALA A 165 -1.16 11.59 10.99
N GLN A 166 -0.01 11.04 10.59
CA GLN A 166 0.80 10.16 11.45
C GLN A 166 1.42 10.90 12.64
N GLU A 167 1.91 12.12 12.45
CA GLU A 167 2.43 12.96 13.53
C GLU A 167 1.34 13.23 14.57
N ARG A 168 0.13 13.57 14.11
CA ARG A 168 -1.01 13.80 15.00
C ARG A 168 -1.31 12.56 15.84
N LEU A 169 -1.35 11.38 15.23
CA LEU A 169 -1.48 10.11 15.96
C LEU A 169 -0.37 9.95 17.01
N MET A 170 0.90 10.17 16.65
CA MET A 170 2.01 10.00 17.60
C MET A 170 1.90 10.93 18.81
N ARG A 171 1.49 12.17 18.57
CA ARG A 171 1.33 13.20 19.60
C ARG A 171 0.10 12.98 20.46
N GLU A 172 -1.04 12.63 19.88
CA GLU A 172 -2.32 12.61 20.61
C GLU A 172 -2.62 11.25 21.25
N GLU A 173 -2.30 10.16 20.57
CA GLU A 173 -2.53 8.81 21.09
C GLU A 173 -1.43 8.40 22.07
N PHE A 174 -0.16 8.65 21.74
CA PHE A 174 0.98 8.19 22.54
C PHE A 174 1.64 9.31 23.35
N GLY A 175 1.33 10.59 23.08
CA GLY A 175 2.01 11.72 23.71
C GLY A 175 3.49 11.81 23.33
N VAL A 176 3.89 11.25 22.19
CA VAL A 176 5.26 11.28 21.68
C VAL A 176 5.45 12.58 20.91
N MET A 177 6.27 13.49 21.46
CA MET A 177 6.57 14.76 20.81
C MET A 177 7.77 14.68 19.86
N ASN A 178 8.73 13.79 20.17
CA ASN A 178 9.95 13.62 19.41
C ASN A 178 10.19 12.13 19.16
N LEU A 179 10.26 11.73 17.90
CA LEU A 179 10.60 10.36 17.54
C LEU A 179 12.07 10.06 17.83
N TYR A 180 12.33 8.85 18.33
CA TYR A 180 13.68 8.28 18.32
C TYR A 180 14.20 8.17 16.88
N ALA A 181 13.35 7.64 15.99
CA ALA A 181 13.61 7.53 14.56
C ALA A 181 12.32 7.52 13.74
N SER A 182 12.39 8.08 12.54
CA SER A 182 11.43 7.89 11.46
C SER A 182 12.03 6.91 10.45
N VAL A 183 11.37 5.78 10.21
CA VAL A 183 11.93 4.65 9.43
C VAL A 183 10.96 4.27 8.32
N GLY A 184 11.44 4.07 7.10
CA GLY A 184 10.60 3.54 6.04
C GLY A 184 11.33 3.07 4.80
N SER A 185 10.64 2.24 4.01
CA SER A 185 11.15 1.70 2.76
C SER A 185 10.25 2.00 1.56
N SER A 186 10.84 2.20 0.37
CA SER A 186 10.10 2.57 -0.85
C SER A 186 9.30 3.88 -0.64
N MET A 187 7.98 3.86 -0.79
CA MET A 187 7.11 4.99 -0.41
C MET A 187 7.29 5.38 1.07
N GLY A 188 7.51 4.43 1.96
CA GLY A 188 7.82 4.71 3.37
C GLY A 188 9.13 5.46 3.52
N GLY A 189 10.09 5.26 2.61
CA GLY A 189 11.32 6.04 2.57
C GLY A 189 11.08 7.50 2.17
N MET A 190 10.08 7.76 1.32
CA MET A 190 9.61 9.12 1.00
C MET A 190 8.96 9.77 2.23
N GLN A 191 8.05 9.06 2.89
CA GLN A 191 7.39 9.51 4.13
C GLN A 191 8.40 9.80 5.25
N SER A 192 9.42 8.94 5.40
CA SER A 192 10.47 9.13 6.41
C SER A 192 11.24 10.44 6.20
N LEU A 193 11.60 10.75 4.95
CA LEU A 193 12.22 12.03 4.58
C LEU A 193 11.27 13.21 4.75
N ALA A 194 9.99 13.05 4.36
CA ALA A 194 8.97 14.07 4.52
C ALA A 194 8.74 14.41 6.00
N TYR A 195 8.76 13.42 6.91
CA TYR A 195 8.62 13.65 8.35
C TYR A 195 9.69 14.59 8.90
N ALA A 196 10.95 14.36 8.52
CA ALA A 196 12.03 15.25 8.93
C ALA A 196 11.98 16.62 8.26
N HIS A 197 11.31 16.73 7.10
CA HIS A 197 11.09 18.01 6.44
C HIS A 197 9.99 18.82 7.12
N GLU A 198 8.84 18.20 7.37
CA GLU A 198 7.67 18.83 8.00
C GLU A 198 7.90 19.15 9.48
N PHE A 199 8.62 18.26 10.18
CA PHE A 199 8.80 18.33 11.63
C PHE A 199 10.29 18.18 12.03
N PRO A 200 11.17 19.13 11.63
CA PRO A 200 12.61 19.00 11.80
C PRO A 200 13.04 18.87 13.27
N ASP A 201 12.31 19.49 14.19
CA ASP A 201 12.61 19.43 15.62
C ASP A 201 11.96 18.23 16.33
N ARG A 202 11.17 17.40 15.63
CA ARG A 202 10.40 16.27 16.19
C ARG A 202 10.91 14.89 15.79
N VAL A 203 12.09 14.80 15.19
CA VAL A 203 12.71 13.53 14.81
C VAL A 203 14.21 13.57 15.00
N ASN A 204 14.75 12.60 15.74
CA ASN A 204 16.18 12.55 16.00
C ASN A 204 16.97 11.83 14.89
N ARG A 205 16.35 10.88 14.20
CA ARG A 205 17.00 10.02 13.19
C ARG A 205 16.06 9.71 12.04
N VAL A 206 16.62 9.62 10.84
CA VAL A 206 15.88 9.27 9.62
C VAL A 206 16.54 8.05 8.99
N VAL A 207 15.71 7.05 8.68
CA VAL A 207 16.14 5.85 7.94
C VAL A 207 15.25 5.70 6.71
N SER A 208 15.82 6.00 5.55
CA SER A 208 15.14 5.90 4.25
C SER A 208 15.80 4.80 3.41
N ILE A 209 15.06 3.70 3.17
CA ILE A 209 15.56 2.53 2.44
C ILE A 209 14.90 2.48 1.07
N SER A 210 15.67 2.61 0.00
CA SER A 210 15.12 2.63 -1.38
C SER A 210 14.01 3.69 -1.58
N GLY A 211 14.03 4.77 -0.78
CA GLY A 211 13.21 5.96 -0.98
C GLY A 211 13.90 6.95 -1.91
N CYS A 212 13.26 8.09 -2.14
CA CYS A 212 13.84 9.19 -2.89
C CYS A 212 13.28 10.53 -2.41
N ALA A 213 14.07 11.60 -2.51
CA ALA A 213 13.60 12.96 -2.24
C ALA A 213 12.70 13.52 -3.35
N ARG A 214 12.70 12.89 -4.53
CA ARG A 214 11.85 13.22 -5.68
C ARG A 214 11.72 12.00 -6.59
N SER A 215 10.51 11.77 -7.10
CA SER A 215 10.26 10.70 -8.07
C SER A 215 10.99 10.92 -9.40
N HIS A 216 11.73 9.90 -9.85
CA HIS A 216 12.42 9.92 -11.14
C HIS A 216 11.43 9.78 -12.32
N PRO A 217 11.67 10.41 -13.49
CA PRO A 217 10.77 10.31 -14.66
C PRO A 217 10.39 8.88 -15.06
N TYR A 218 11.34 7.94 -14.98
CA TYR A 218 11.07 6.51 -15.24
C TYR A 218 10.01 5.95 -14.28
N SER A 219 10.13 6.20 -12.98
CA SER A 219 9.17 5.74 -11.97
C SER A 219 7.79 6.36 -12.16
N ILE A 220 7.75 7.64 -12.56
CA ILE A 220 6.50 8.35 -12.91
C ILE A 220 5.84 7.72 -14.13
N ALA A 221 6.61 7.43 -15.18
CA ALA A 221 6.09 6.78 -16.39
C ALA A 221 5.48 5.40 -16.08
N MET A 222 6.17 4.58 -15.29
CA MET A 222 5.67 3.25 -14.89
C MET A 222 4.40 3.34 -14.05
N ARG A 223 4.35 4.24 -13.05
CA ARG A 223 3.13 4.46 -12.25
C ARG A 223 2.00 5.06 -13.08
N HIS A 224 2.30 5.92 -14.06
CA HIS A 224 1.31 6.38 -15.02
C HIS A 224 0.70 5.19 -15.78
N THR A 225 1.51 4.28 -16.34
CA THR A 225 0.98 3.10 -17.05
C THR A 225 0.14 2.20 -16.14
N GLN A 226 0.53 2.00 -14.88
CA GLN A 226 -0.26 1.24 -13.90
C GLN A 226 -1.64 1.89 -13.68
N ARG A 227 -1.68 3.22 -13.50
CA ARG A 227 -2.95 3.94 -13.34
C ARG A 227 -3.81 3.91 -14.61
N GLN A 228 -3.20 3.98 -15.80
CA GLN A 228 -3.93 3.94 -17.07
C GLN A 228 -4.62 2.59 -17.29
N VAL A 229 -3.91 1.47 -17.11
CA VAL A 229 -4.52 0.15 -17.28
C VAL A 229 -5.66 -0.05 -16.28
N LEU A 230 -5.51 0.46 -15.04
CA LEU A 230 -6.57 0.41 -14.05
C LEU A 230 -7.80 1.23 -14.44
N MET A 231 -7.62 2.50 -14.76
CA MET A 231 -8.73 3.40 -15.13
C MET A 231 -9.39 3.02 -16.47
N SER A 232 -8.69 2.24 -17.32
CA SER A 232 -9.24 1.71 -18.57
C SER A 232 -10.15 0.50 -18.39
N ASP A 233 -10.12 -0.15 -17.22
CA ASP A 233 -11.02 -1.26 -16.92
C ASP A 233 -12.47 -0.73 -16.86
N PRO A 234 -13.40 -1.28 -17.67
CA PRO A 234 -14.79 -0.83 -17.70
C PRO A 234 -15.49 -0.97 -16.34
N ASN A 235 -15.05 -1.90 -15.49
CA ASN A 235 -15.58 -2.09 -14.16
C ASN A 235 -15.12 -1.02 -13.16
N TRP A 236 -14.14 -0.16 -13.50
CA TRP A 236 -13.74 0.94 -12.61
C TRP A 236 -14.84 2.00 -12.47
N LYS A 237 -15.75 2.14 -13.45
CA LYS A 237 -16.93 3.02 -13.35
C LYS A 237 -16.62 4.42 -12.84
N ARG A 238 -15.52 5.02 -13.32
CA ARG A 238 -15.03 6.34 -12.89
C ARG A 238 -14.83 6.46 -11.37
N GLY A 239 -14.49 5.36 -10.71
CA GLY A 239 -14.28 5.29 -9.26
C GLY A 239 -15.46 4.78 -8.45
N TYR A 240 -16.66 4.70 -9.01
CA TYR A 240 -17.89 4.34 -8.30
C TYR A 240 -18.26 2.87 -8.49
N TYR A 241 -17.30 1.98 -8.24
CA TYR A 241 -17.46 0.53 -8.45
C TYR A 241 -17.89 -0.26 -7.21
N TYR A 242 -17.94 0.37 -6.02
CA TYR A 242 -18.04 -0.32 -4.73
C TYR A 242 -19.25 -1.25 -4.56
N ASP A 243 -20.37 -0.97 -5.24
CA ASP A 243 -21.58 -1.81 -5.21
C ASP A 243 -21.71 -2.69 -6.46
N SER A 244 -20.59 -3.02 -7.10
CA SER A 244 -20.55 -3.82 -8.31
C SER A 244 -19.22 -4.56 -8.48
N VAL A 245 -19.05 -5.27 -9.60
CA VAL A 245 -17.78 -5.91 -9.93
C VAL A 245 -16.66 -4.86 -9.93
N PRO A 246 -15.58 -5.05 -9.14
CA PRO A 246 -14.46 -4.12 -9.14
C PRO A 246 -13.60 -4.26 -10.40
N PRO A 247 -12.74 -3.27 -10.72
CA PRO A 247 -11.80 -3.32 -11.84
C PRO A 247 -10.64 -4.31 -11.61
N HIS A 248 -10.97 -5.59 -11.41
CA HIS A 248 -10.02 -6.64 -11.08
C HIS A 248 -9.04 -6.92 -12.22
N VAL A 249 -9.44 -6.71 -13.48
CA VAL A 249 -8.55 -6.87 -14.64
C VAL A 249 -7.52 -5.75 -14.66
N GLY A 250 -7.97 -4.51 -14.50
CA GLY A 250 -7.11 -3.33 -14.39
C GLY A 250 -6.13 -3.45 -13.23
N MET A 251 -6.58 -3.94 -12.07
CA MET A 251 -5.72 -4.18 -10.90
C MET A 251 -4.68 -5.27 -11.16
N LYS A 252 -5.07 -6.37 -11.79
CA LYS A 252 -4.17 -7.45 -12.19
C LYS A 252 -3.06 -6.91 -13.10
N LEU A 253 -3.41 -6.19 -14.15
CA LEU A 253 -2.44 -5.63 -15.10
C LEU A 253 -1.54 -4.57 -14.44
N ALA A 254 -2.09 -3.72 -13.58
CA ALA A 254 -1.30 -2.74 -12.82
C ALA A 254 -0.27 -3.46 -11.94
N ARG A 255 -0.64 -4.57 -11.30
CA ARG A 255 0.29 -5.38 -10.50
C ARG A 255 1.35 -6.09 -11.34
N GLU A 256 1.01 -6.60 -12.52
CA GLU A 256 1.99 -7.20 -13.43
C GLU A 256 3.07 -6.18 -13.82
N ILE A 257 2.66 -4.96 -14.23
CA ILE A 257 3.57 -3.86 -14.54
C ILE A 257 4.46 -3.52 -13.33
N ALA A 258 3.86 -3.42 -12.14
CA ALA A 258 4.61 -3.15 -10.92
C ALA A 258 5.65 -4.24 -10.61
N THR A 259 5.25 -5.51 -10.71
CA THR A 259 6.08 -6.67 -10.39
C THR A 259 7.32 -6.72 -11.27
N VAL A 260 7.18 -6.45 -12.58
CA VAL A 260 8.32 -6.36 -13.52
C VAL A 260 9.37 -5.34 -13.04
N THR A 261 8.94 -4.22 -12.46
CA THR A 261 9.82 -3.11 -12.05
C THR A 261 10.43 -3.24 -10.66
N TYR A 262 9.91 -4.12 -9.81
CA TYR A 262 10.37 -4.27 -8.42
C TYR A 262 11.56 -5.20 -8.26
N ARG A 263 11.91 -5.95 -9.32
CA ARG A 263 12.97 -6.96 -9.32
C ARG A 263 13.98 -6.68 -10.41
N SER A 264 15.20 -7.17 -10.22
CA SER A 264 16.31 -6.87 -11.13
C SER A 264 16.25 -7.73 -12.39
N GLY A 265 16.69 -7.17 -13.53
CA GLY A 265 16.84 -7.89 -14.80
C GLY A 265 17.60 -9.22 -14.69
N PRO A 266 18.79 -9.25 -14.05
CA PRO A 266 19.56 -10.50 -13.87
C PRO A 266 18.79 -11.57 -13.08
N GLU A 267 18.01 -11.16 -12.09
CA GLU A 267 17.21 -12.09 -11.32
C GLU A 267 16.08 -12.73 -12.16
N TRP A 268 15.44 -11.97 -13.05
CA TRP A 268 14.46 -12.52 -14.00
C TRP A 268 15.08 -13.60 -14.88
N GLU A 269 16.29 -13.36 -15.40
CA GLU A 269 17.01 -14.33 -16.23
C GLU A 269 17.35 -15.60 -15.45
N ILE A 270 17.88 -15.47 -14.22
CA ILE A 270 18.25 -16.61 -13.37
C ILE A 270 17.04 -17.44 -12.97
N ARG A 271 15.91 -16.81 -12.63
CA ARG A 271 14.72 -17.50 -12.13
C ARG A 271 13.91 -18.19 -13.23
N PHE A 272 13.86 -17.64 -14.43
CA PHE A 272 12.92 -18.08 -15.46
C PHE A 272 13.56 -18.34 -16.83
N GLY A 273 14.59 -17.57 -17.19
CA GLY A 273 15.20 -17.60 -18.53
C GLY A 273 14.15 -17.62 -19.64
N ARG A 274 14.25 -18.63 -20.53
CA ARG A 274 13.31 -18.86 -21.64
C ARG A 274 12.46 -20.11 -21.44
N GLU A 275 12.27 -20.55 -20.20
CA GLU A 275 11.55 -21.79 -19.91
C GLU A 275 10.05 -21.64 -20.16
N ARG A 276 9.47 -22.62 -20.89
CA ARG A 276 8.03 -22.73 -21.13
C ARG A 276 7.38 -23.54 -20.02
N ALA A 277 6.19 -23.13 -19.59
CA ALA A 277 5.39 -23.85 -18.59
C ALA A 277 4.92 -25.23 -19.10
N LYS A 278 4.66 -25.34 -20.42
CA LYS A 278 4.30 -26.61 -21.08
C LYS A 278 5.10 -26.80 -22.38
N PRO A 279 6.37 -27.25 -22.32
CA PRO A 279 7.26 -27.31 -23.48
C PRO A 279 6.75 -28.20 -24.62
N THR A 280 5.95 -29.23 -24.30
CA THR A 280 5.39 -30.18 -25.27
C THR A 280 4.12 -29.66 -25.98
N SER A 281 3.55 -28.54 -25.52
CA SER A 281 2.39 -27.91 -26.16
C SER A 281 2.83 -26.97 -27.28
N GLY A 282 1.98 -26.78 -28.30
CA GLY A 282 2.19 -25.72 -29.30
C GLY A 282 2.22 -24.33 -28.67
N PRO A 283 2.83 -23.33 -29.34
CA PRO A 283 2.85 -21.95 -28.85
C PRO A 283 1.43 -21.39 -28.71
N ALA A 284 1.22 -20.54 -27.70
CA ALA A 284 -0.08 -19.96 -27.35
C ALA A 284 0.02 -18.44 -27.12
N LEU A 285 -1.11 -17.74 -27.25
CA LEU A 285 -1.22 -16.31 -26.93
C LEU A 285 -1.54 -16.05 -25.44
N CYS A 286 -2.06 -17.07 -24.74
CA CYS A 286 -2.15 -17.05 -23.28
C CYS A 286 -0.77 -17.39 -22.67
N PRO A 287 -0.56 -17.12 -21.36
CA PRO A 287 0.73 -17.37 -20.70
C PRO A 287 1.32 -18.74 -21.03
N ASP A 288 2.53 -18.74 -21.59
CA ASP A 288 3.25 -19.89 -22.12
C ASP A 288 4.64 -20.04 -21.48
N PHE A 289 5.31 -18.92 -21.19
CA PHE A 289 6.57 -18.90 -20.45
C PHE A 289 6.36 -18.89 -18.93
N LEU A 290 7.30 -19.47 -18.17
CA LEU A 290 7.21 -19.49 -16.71
C LEU A 290 7.09 -18.09 -16.11
N VAL A 291 7.82 -17.11 -16.65
CA VAL A 291 7.71 -15.70 -16.23
C VAL A 291 6.30 -15.13 -16.45
N GLU A 292 5.64 -15.48 -17.56
CA GLU A 292 4.27 -15.03 -17.85
C GLU A 292 3.28 -15.66 -16.86
N THR A 293 3.43 -16.96 -16.57
CA THR A 293 2.57 -17.65 -15.59
C THR A 293 2.75 -17.10 -14.17
N TYR A 294 3.98 -16.70 -13.81
CA TYR A 294 4.28 -16.08 -12.54
C TYR A 294 3.66 -14.69 -12.43
N LEU A 295 3.79 -13.84 -13.47
CA LEU A 295 3.15 -12.52 -13.50
C LEU A 295 1.63 -12.64 -13.43
N ASP A 296 1.04 -13.53 -14.21
CA ASP A 296 -0.41 -13.78 -14.22
C ASP A 296 -0.92 -14.22 -12.83
N HIS A 297 -0.18 -15.13 -12.16
CA HIS A 297 -0.51 -15.56 -10.81
C HIS A 297 -0.45 -14.41 -9.79
N GLN A 298 0.64 -13.62 -9.81
CA GLN A 298 0.85 -12.50 -8.90
C GLN A 298 -0.20 -11.39 -9.10
N GLY A 299 -0.51 -11.06 -10.35
CA GLY A 299 -1.56 -10.09 -10.67
C GLY A 299 -2.93 -10.57 -10.22
N ASN A 300 -3.25 -11.84 -10.45
CA ASN A 300 -4.53 -12.42 -10.02
C ASN A 300 -4.70 -12.38 -8.50
N LYS A 301 -3.65 -12.70 -7.74
CA LYS A 301 -3.66 -12.64 -6.27
C LYS A 301 -3.95 -11.22 -5.76
N PHE A 302 -3.18 -10.24 -6.23
CA PHE A 302 -3.30 -8.85 -5.78
C PHE A 302 -4.61 -8.17 -6.17
N SER A 303 -5.25 -8.61 -7.27
CA SER A 303 -6.38 -7.90 -7.90
C SER A 303 -7.59 -7.58 -7.00
N LEU A 304 -7.75 -8.30 -5.88
CA LEU A 304 -8.83 -8.10 -4.90
C LEU A 304 -8.32 -7.78 -3.49
N GLU A 305 -7.00 -7.72 -3.28
CA GLU A 305 -6.40 -7.49 -1.97
C GLU A 305 -6.28 -6.00 -1.60
N TYR A 306 -6.30 -5.11 -2.61
CA TYR A 306 -6.09 -3.67 -2.46
C TYR A 306 -7.21 -2.89 -3.16
N ASP A 307 -7.62 -1.76 -2.61
CA ASP A 307 -8.66 -0.91 -3.21
C ASP A 307 -8.14 -0.17 -4.45
N PRO A 308 -8.82 -0.28 -5.61
CA PRO A 308 -8.41 0.39 -6.85
C PRO A 308 -8.23 1.90 -6.74
N ASN A 309 -9.16 2.62 -6.10
CA ASN A 309 -9.04 4.06 -5.95
C ASN A 309 -7.86 4.41 -5.04
N SER A 310 -7.70 3.74 -3.91
CA SER A 310 -6.55 3.93 -3.02
C SER A 310 -5.22 3.76 -3.76
N LEU A 311 -5.13 2.77 -4.67
CA LEU A 311 -3.94 2.60 -5.52
C LEU A 311 -3.69 3.84 -6.39
N LEU A 312 -4.73 4.42 -7.01
CA LEU A 312 -4.61 5.64 -7.82
C LEU A 312 -4.11 6.83 -7.01
N TYR A 313 -4.71 7.07 -5.84
CA TYR A 313 -4.41 8.23 -4.99
C TYR A 313 -3.00 8.14 -4.39
N VAL A 314 -2.66 7.00 -3.78
CA VAL A 314 -1.34 6.76 -3.19
C VAL A 314 -0.25 6.78 -4.27
N SER A 315 -0.49 6.16 -5.43
CA SER A 315 0.42 6.21 -6.58
C SER A 315 0.65 7.64 -7.09
N LYS A 316 -0.40 8.46 -7.12
CA LYS A 316 -0.30 9.86 -7.52
C LYS A 316 0.46 10.70 -6.49
N ALA A 317 0.25 10.48 -5.20
CA ALA A 317 1.00 11.14 -4.13
C ALA A 317 2.51 10.88 -4.27
N MET A 318 2.92 9.64 -4.58
CA MET A 318 4.33 9.30 -4.83
C MET A 318 4.91 10.06 -6.03
N ASP A 319 4.15 10.25 -7.11
CA ASP A 319 4.61 11.00 -8.29
C ASP A 319 4.79 12.49 -8.01
N LEU A 320 3.95 13.03 -7.13
CA LEU A 320 3.93 14.45 -6.77
C LEU A 320 5.00 14.81 -5.72
N PHE A 321 5.57 13.81 -5.03
CA PHE A 321 6.57 14.03 -4.00
C PHE A 321 7.87 14.64 -4.56
N ASP A 322 8.22 15.82 -4.04
CA ASP A 322 9.43 16.56 -4.39
C ASP A 322 9.86 17.47 -3.24
N LEU A 323 10.97 17.14 -2.56
CA LEU A 323 11.58 17.94 -1.49
C LEU A 323 12.46 19.10 -2.00
N GLY A 324 12.40 19.40 -3.29
CA GLY A 324 13.10 20.53 -3.90
C GLY A 324 12.75 21.85 -3.24
N HIS A 325 13.74 22.75 -3.13
CA HIS A 325 13.59 24.02 -2.42
C HIS A 325 12.44 24.90 -2.94
N SER A 326 12.13 24.83 -4.23
CA SER A 326 11.03 25.58 -4.87
C SER A 326 9.63 25.10 -4.48
N ASN A 327 9.52 23.89 -3.92
CA ASN A 327 8.26 23.30 -3.49
C ASN A 327 8.12 23.33 -1.96
N ARG A 328 8.98 24.10 -1.27
CA ARG A 328 8.83 24.42 0.15
C ARG A 328 7.76 25.50 0.26
N SER A 329 6.62 25.17 0.88
CA SER A 329 5.57 26.12 1.25
C SER A 329 6.03 27.06 2.37
#